data_AF-A0A0J9TL10-F1
#
_entry.id   AF-A0A0J9TL10-F1
#
_cell.length_a   1.000
_cell.length_b   1.000
_cell.length_c   1.000
_cell.angle_alpha   90.00
_cell.angle_beta   90.00
_cell.angle_gamma   90.00
#
_symmetry.space_group_name_H-M   'P 1'
#
loop_
_entity.id
_entity.type
_entity.pdbx_description
1 polymer ?
#
loop_
_entity_poly.entity_id
_entity_poly.type
_entity_poly.pdbx_seq_one_letter_code
_entity_poly.pdbx_strand_id
1 'polypeptide(L)'
;MKEYVEHCKKAVQYINVLEEKFASKIGGCKYITFWAHSTVLKINSVKLDMSTFYEKLIEVYADFFNKETCNNYIEDLDDNKFQKLKTLGELYENFEKLKKKDRYTGDKCTCASECVKIYMKEFTNCEKENNAPFCEELEKFSEKYNDFMKNETKCQVQKILPSTKKADIKVILFPVATLMVTSFMLYFLFKVTNYYFKKYE
;
A
#
# COMPACT_ATOMS: atom_id res chain seq x y z
N MET A 1 -23.69 24.47 8.57
CA MET A 1 -24.44 23.52 9.43
C MET A 1 -25.13 22.41 8.62
N LYS A 2 -25.91 22.71 7.57
CA LYS A 2 -26.57 21.68 6.73
C LYS A 2 -25.61 20.68 6.06
N GLU A 3 -24.45 21.15 5.59
CA GLU A 3 -23.43 20.30 4.94
C GLU A 3 -22.89 19.22 5.90
N TYR A 4 -22.55 19.59 7.14
CA TYR A 4 -22.08 18.65 8.16
C TYR A 4 -23.11 17.56 8.50
N VAL A 5 -24.40 17.89 8.51
CA VAL A 5 -25.48 16.90 8.77
C VAL A 5 -25.49 15.81 7.69
N GLU A 6 -25.31 16.18 6.42
CA GLU A 6 -25.24 15.21 5.32
C GLU A 6 -23.99 14.33 5.38
N HIS A 7 -22.85 14.88 5.82
CA HIS A 7 -21.65 14.10 6.10
C HIS A 7 -21.94 13.06 7.21
N CYS A 8 -22.50 13.48 8.35
CA CYS A 8 -22.82 12.55 9.44
C CYS A 8 -23.79 11.43 9.00
N LYS A 9 -24.83 11.73 8.23
CA LYS A 9 -25.75 10.71 7.68
C LYS A 9 -25.02 9.67 6.82
N LYS A 10 -24.08 10.10 5.97
CA LYS A 10 -23.28 9.17 5.16
C LYS A 10 -22.39 8.27 6.01
N ALA A 11 -21.80 8.81 7.07
CA ALA A 11 -21.01 8.02 8.01
C ALA A 11 -21.86 6.93 8.69
N VAL A 12 -23.05 7.28 9.17
CA VAL A 12 -24.01 6.34 9.78
C VAL A 12 -24.42 5.24 8.78
N GLN A 13 -24.80 5.63 7.56
CA GLN A 13 -25.15 4.65 6.51
C GLN A 13 -24.00 3.69 6.22
N TYR A 14 -22.77 4.19 6.17
CA TYR A 14 -21.59 3.36 5.96
C TYR A 14 -21.36 2.40 7.14
N ILE A 15 -21.52 2.85 8.38
CA ILE A 15 -21.41 1.99 9.57
C ILE A 15 -22.44 0.87 9.52
N ASN A 16 -23.69 1.15 9.17
CA ASN A 16 -24.73 0.12 9.04
C ASN A 16 -24.38 -0.94 7.98
N VAL A 17 -23.89 -0.50 6.82
CA VAL A 17 -23.43 -1.43 5.78
C VAL A 17 -22.25 -2.27 6.29
N LEU A 18 -21.34 -1.66 7.05
CA LEU A 18 -20.22 -2.35 7.66
C LEU A 18 -20.72 -3.42 8.65
N GLU A 19 -21.70 -3.08 9.48
CA GLU A 19 -22.37 -3.96 10.45
C GLU A 19 -23.02 -5.18 9.80
N GLU A 20 -23.80 -4.95 8.75
CA GLU A 20 -24.58 -6.00 8.09
C GLU A 20 -23.71 -6.95 7.25
N LYS A 21 -22.70 -6.42 6.55
CA LYS A 21 -22.06 -7.16 5.44
C LYS A 21 -20.69 -7.75 5.73
N PHE A 22 -19.99 -7.29 6.76
CA PHE A 22 -18.57 -7.64 6.94
C PHE A 22 -18.32 -8.26 8.32
N ALA A 23 -17.72 -9.45 8.40
CA ALA A 23 -17.41 -10.06 9.71
C ALA A 23 -16.43 -9.21 10.53
N SER A 24 -15.42 -8.61 9.88
CA SER A 24 -14.45 -7.72 10.53
C SER A 24 -14.80 -6.26 10.26
N LYS A 25 -14.86 -5.46 11.34
CA LYS A 25 -15.17 -4.02 11.28
C LYS A 25 -13.92 -3.14 11.22
N ILE A 26 -12.75 -3.69 11.54
CA ILE A 26 -11.50 -2.94 11.74
C ILE A 26 -11.18 -2.03 10.55
N GLY A 27 -11.14 -2.58 9.35
CA GLY A 27 -10.80 -1.82 8.14
C GLY A 27 -11.82 -0.73 7.81
N GLY A 28 -13.11 -1.03 7.97
CA GLY A 28 -14.17 -0.06 7.72
C GLY A 28 -14.20 1.07 8.75
N CYS A 29 -13.98 0.76 10.02
CA CYS A 29 -13.89 1.77 11.07
C CYS A 29 -12.67 2.68 10.87
N LYS A 30 -11.52 2.13 10.45
CA LYS A 30 -10.35 2.94 10.05
C LYS A 30 -10.64 3.82 8.82
N TYR A 31 -11.49 3.37 7.90
CA TYR A 31 -11.93 4.21 6.78
C TYR A 31 -12.78 5.40 7.25
N ILE A 32 -13.65 5.22 8.25
CA ILE A 32 -14.42 6.34 8.83
C ILE A 32 -13.47 7.40 9.39
N THR A 33 -12.41 6.98 10.09
CA THR A 33 -11.35 7.89 10.55
C THR A 33 -10.73 8.69 9.40
N PHE A 34 -10.30 8.01 8.35
CA PHE A 34 -9.73 8.66 7.17
C PHE A 34 -10.71 9.63 6.49
N TRP A 35 -11.95 9.21 6.32
CA TRP A 35 -13.01 10.00 5.70
C TRP A 35 -13.36 11.25 6.54
N ALA A 36 -13.51 11.10 7.85
CA ALA A 36 -13.78 12.22 8.75
C ALA A 36 -12.61 13.21 8.74
N HIS A 37 -11.37 12.72 8.76
CA HIS A 37 -10.18 13.57 8.67
C HIS A 37 -10.10 14.36 7.35
N SER A 38 -10.45 13.73 6.21
CA SER A 38 -10.43 14.38 4.89
C SER A 38 -11.58 15.37 4.65
N THR A 39 -12.75 15.17 5.27
CA THR A 39 -13.97 15.93 4.93
C THR A 39 -14.50 16.81 6.04
N VAL A 40 -14.22 16.49 7.31
CA VAL A 40 -14.81 17.17 8.47
C VAL A 40 -13.75 17.84 9.34
N LEU A 41 -12.64 17.14 9.64
CA LEU A 41 -11.67 17.61 10.63
C LEU A 41 -10.70 18.67 10.09
N LYS A 42 -10.35 18.64 8.79
CA LYS A 42 -9.47 19.65 8.17
C LYS A 42 -10.16 20.96 7.78
N ILE A 43 -11.49 21.01 7.78
CA ILE A 43 -12.25 22.21 7.36
C ILE A 43 -12.43 23.21 8.53
N ASN A 44 -12.28 22.76 9.78
CA ASN A 44 -12.47 23.61 10.95
C ASN A 44 -11.19 24.33 11.40
N SER A 45 -11.33 25.60 11.78
CA SER A 45 -10.31 26.40 12.48
C SER A 45 -10.03 25.91 13.91
N VAL A 46 -10.96 25.14 14.48
CA VAL A 46 -10.79 24.41 15.74
C VAL A 46 -10.49 22.96 15.38
N LYS A 47 -9.31 22.50 15.79
CA LYS A 47 -8.82 21.14 15.58
C LYS A 47 -9.74 20.17 16.35
N LEU A 48 -10.79 19.68 15.68
CA LEU A 48 -11.65 18.62 16.20
C LEU A 48 -10.90 17.30 16.04
N ASP A 49 -10.70 16.57 17.13
CA ASP A 49 -10.13 15.22 17.09
C ASP A 49 -11.17 14.16 16.71
N MET A 50 -10.68 12.97 16.36
CA MET A 50 -11.55 11.88 15.91
C MET A 50 -12.46 11.35 17.01
N SER A 51 -11.99 11.35 18.26
CA SER A 51 -12.78 10.90 19.41
C SER A 51 -14.02 11.78 19.58
N THR A 52 -13.82 13.10 19.62
CA THR A 52 -14.89 14.09 19.78
C THR A 52 -15.86 14.05 18.60
N PHE A 53 -15.37 13.84 17.37
CA PHE A 53 -16.24 13.65 16.21
C PHE A 53 -17.13 12.42 16.37
N TYR A 54 -16.56 11.28 16.77
CA TYR A 54 -17.29 10.04 16.88
C TYR A 54 -18.25 10.02 18.06
N GLU A 55 -17.87 10.60 19.19
CA GLU A 55 -18.76 10.82 20.35
C GLU A 55 -20.01 11.61 19.94
N LYS A 56 -19.84 12.70 19.18
CA LYS A 56 -20.96 13.48 18.65
C LYS A 56 -21.80 12.72 17.63
N LEU A 57 -21.16 11.88 16.81
CA LEU A 57 -21.86 11.00 15.87
C LEU A 57 -22.77 10.03 16.63
N ILE A 58 -22.27 9.43 17.72
CA ILE A 58 -23.04 8.57 18.61
C ILE A 58 -24.15 9.36 19.31
N GLU A 59 -23.84 10.50 19.92
CA GLU A 59 -24.83 11.32 20.65
C GLU A 59 -26.06 11.63 19.80
N VAL A 60 -25.85 11.97 18.53
CA VAL A 60 -26.93 12.38 17.62
C VAL A 60 -27.60 11.19 16.91
N TYR A 61 -26.87 10.11 16.65
CA TYR A 61 -27.33 9.03 15.76
C TYR A 61 -27.26 7.61 16.39
N ALA A 62 -27.13 7.48 17.71
CA ALA A 62 -27.03 6.17 18.39
C ALA A 62 -28.17 5.20 18.07
N ASP A 63 -29.37 5.69 17.75
CA ASP A 63 -30.52 4.85 17.43
C ASP A 63 -30.43 4.21 16.03
N PHE A 64 -29.48 4.66 15.21
CA PHE A 64 -29.38 4.27 13.80
C PHE A 64 -28.26 3.27 13.50
N PHE A 65 -27.33 3.02 14.44
CA PHE A 65 -26.22 2.08 14.28
C PHE A 65 -25.75 1.57 15.65
N ASN A 66 -25.04 0.44 15.71
CA ASN A 66 -24.43 0.01 16.96
C ASN A 66 -23.20 0.89 17.27
N LYS A 67 -23.35 1.76 18.28
CA LYS A 67 -22.28 2.66 18.74
C LYS A 67 -20.96 1.97 19.06
N GLU A 68 -20.99 0.70 19.47
CA GLU A 68 -19.80 -0.08 19.81
C GLU A 68 -19.02 -0.58 18.59
N THR A 69 -19.61 -0.55 17.40
CA THR A 69 -19.03 -1.11 16.16
C THR A 69 -17.64 -0.58 15.87
N CYS A 70 -17.40 0.71 16.08
CA CYS A 70 -16.12 1.35 15.81
C CYS A 70 -15.39 1.91 17.04
N ASN A 71 -15.96 1.81 18.25
CA ASN A 71 -15.39 2.38 19.48
C ASN A 71 -13.90 2.02 19.67
N ASN A 72 -13.51 0.77 19.40
CA ASN A 72 -12.15 0.27 19.63
C ASN A 72 -11.20 0.44 18.44
N TYR A 73 -11.67 1.01 17.34
CA TYR A 73 -10.94 1.06 16.06
C TYR A 73 -10.72 2.47 15.54
N ILE A 74 -11.32 3.46 16.20
CA ILE A 74 -11.14 4.86 15.87
C ILE A 74 -9.94 5.38 16.64
N GLU A 75 -8.96 5.85 15.88
CA GLU A 75 -7.74 6.43 16.38
C GLU A 75 -7.53 7.78 15.69
N ASP A 76 -6.84 8.71 16.35
CA ASP A 76 -6.42 9.93 15.69
C ASP A 76 -5.42 9.63 14.57
N LEU A 77 -5.65 10.29 13.44
CA LEU A 77 -4.83 10.17 12.26
C LEU A 77 -3.91 11.38 12.19
N ASP A 78 -2.62 11.18 12.49
CA ASP A 78 -1.64 12.24 12.27
C ASP A 78 -1.52 12.60 10.78
N ASP A 79 -1.03 13.80 10.50
CA ASP A 79 -0.94 14.31 9.13
C ASP A 79 -0.07 13.43 8.22
N ASN A 80 0.98 12.81 8.73
CA ASN A 80 1.86 11.95 7.94
C ASN A 80 1.11 10.66 7.54
N LYS A 81 0.48 9.98 8.50
CA LYS A 81 -0.37 8.80 8.23
C LYS A 81 -1.51 9.15 7.27
N PHE A 82 -2.14 10.31 7.44
CA PHE A 82 -3.20 10.77 6.55
C PHE A 82 -2.71 10.94 5.11
N GLN A 83 -1.58 11.62 4.91
CA GLN A 83 -1.04 11.79 3.56
C GLN A 83 -0.70 10.45 2.92
N LYS A 84 -0.11 9.50 3.68
CA LYS A 84 0.17 8.15 3.18
C LYS A 84 -1.09 7.40 2.76
N LEU A 85 -2.15 7.44 3.58
CA LEU A 85 -3.43 6.83 3.23
C LEU A 85 -4.08 7.49 2.01
N LYS A 86 -3.99 8.82 1.91
CA LYS A 86 -4.48 9.58 0.74
C LYS A 86 -3.76 9.14 -0.53
N THR A 87 -2.44 9.03 -0.48
CA THR A 87 -1.63 8.57 -1.62
C THR A 87 -1.99 7.14 -2.04
N LEU A 88 -2.20 6.23 -1.08
CA LEU A 88 -2.71 4.87 -1.40
C LEU A 88 -4.10 4.92 -2.03
N GLY A 89 -4.99 5.77 -1.50
CA GLY A 89 -6.32 6.00 -2.08
C GLY A 89 -6.24 6.44 -3.54
N GLU A 90 -5.41 7.45 -3.84
CA GLU A 90 -5.18 7.95 -5.20
C GLU A 90 -4.62 6.87 -6.15
N LEU A 91 -3.70 6.03 -5.66
CA LEU A 91 -3.19 4.87 -6.42
C LEU A 91 -4.31 3.90 -6.79
N TYR A 92 -5.12 3.49 -5.82
CA TYR A 92 -6.22 2.55 -6.04
C TYR A 92 -7.34 3.14 -6.89
N GLU A 93 -7.68 4.41 -6.72
CA GLU A 93 -8.67 5.08 -7.57
C GLU A 93 -8.25 5.11 -9.04
N ASN A 94 -7.00 5.47 -9.32
CA ASN A 94 -6.45 5.45 -10.67
C ASN A 94 -6.40 4.03 -11.22
N PHE A 95 -6.05 3.05 -10.39
CA PHE A 95 -6.03 1.65 -10.79
C PHE A 95 -7.44 1.10 -11.10
N GLU A 96 -8.46 1.44 -10.31
CA GLU A 96 -9.84 1.08 -10.61
C GLU A 96 -10.33 1.71 -11.92
N LYS A 97 -10.01 3.00 -12.16
CA LYS A 97 -10.33 3.68 -13.43
C LYS A 97 -9.62 3.02 -14.61
N LEU A 98 -8.35 2.61 -14.44
CA LEU A 98 -7.58 1.87 -15.43
C LEU A 98 -8.24 0.52 -15.80
N LYS A 99 -8.83 -0.18 -14.82
CA LYS A 99 -9.51 -1.46 -15.04
C LYS A 99 -10.87 -1.33 -15.74
N LYS A 100 -11.51 -0.16 -15.73
CA LYS A 100 -12.80 0.04 -16.39
C LYS A 100 -12.67 -0.19 -17.90
N LYS A 101 -13.72 -0.80 -18.47
CA LYS A 101 -13.79 -1.16 -19.90
C LYS A 101 -14.19 0.01 -20.81
N ASP A 102 -14.22 1.23 -20.30
CA ASP A 102 -14.75 2.37 -21.04
C ASP A 102 -13.93 2.71 -22.30
N ARG A 103 -14.65 3.27 -23.29
CA ARG A 103 -14.21 3.38 -24.70
C ARG A 103 -13.12 4.43 -24.94
N TYR A 104 -12.79 5.28 -23.96
CA TYR A 104 -11.77 6.32 -24.10
C TYR A 104 -10.42 5.84 -23.59
N THR A 105 -9.57 5.41 -24.53
CA THR A 105 -8.21 4.93 -24.25
C THR A 105 -7.28 6.01 -23.67
N GLY A 106 -7.53 7.30 -23.98
CA GLY A 106 -6.73 8.43 -23.48
C GLY A 106 -6.78 8.56 -21.96
N ASP A 107 -7.97 8.50 -21.37
CA ASP A 107 -8.15 8.60 -19.92
C ASP A 107 -7.58 7.39 -19.18
N LYS A 108 -7.71 6.21 -19.79
CA LYS A 108 -7.18 4.96 -19.25
C LYS A 108 -5.66 4.97 -19.12
N CYS A 109 -4.94 5.34 -20.18
CA CYS A 109 -3.49 5.37 -20.15
C CYS A 109 -2.94 6.52 -19.31
N THR A 110 -3.69 7.62 -19.17
CA THR A 110 -3.40 8.68 -18.21
C THR A 110 -3.47 8.15 -16.77
N CYS A 111 -4.49 7.36 -16.43
CA CYS A 111 -4.58 6.71 -15.12
C CYS A 111 -3.41 5.76 -14.86
N ALA A 112 -3.00 4.97 -15.86
CA ALA A 112 -1.84 4.08 -15.74
C ALA A 112 -0.54 4.87 -15.50
N SER A 113 -0.35 5.97 -16.22
CA SER A 113 0.80 6.86 -16.06
C SER A 113 0.84 7.48 -14.66
N GLU A 114 -0.30 7.92 -14.12
CA GLU A 114 -0.37 8.45 -12.76
C GLU A 114 -0.13 7.37 -11.71
N CYS A 115 -0.62 6.13 -11.90
CA CYS A 115 -0.25 5.00 -11.04
C CYS A 115 1.27 4.82 -10.97
N VAL A 116 1.96 4.77 -12.11
CA VAL A 116 3.43 4.61 -12.17
C VAL A 116 4.13 5.79 -11.49
N LYS A 117 3.72 7.02 -11.79
CA LYS A 117 4.34 8.23 -11.24
C LYS A 117 4.23 8.32 -9.72
N ILE A 118 3.02 8.10 -9.19
CA ILE A 118 2.80 8.11 -7.73
C ILE A 118 3.58 6.97 -7.08
N TYR A 119 3.51 5.76 -7.65
CA TYR A 119 4.20 4.59 -7.14
C TYR A 119 5.72 4.83 -7.04
N MET A 120 6.35 5.28 -8.12
CA MET A 120 7.80 5.44 -8.17
C MET A 120 8.31 6.50 -7.19
N LYS A 121 7.53 7.57 -6.96
CA LYS A 121 7.85 8.57 -5.95
C LYS A 121 7.86 7.95 -4.54
N GLU A 122 6.84 7.18 -4.20
CA GLU A 122 6.72 6.56 -2.87
C GLU A 122 7.67 5.37 -2.68
N PHE A 123 7.99 4.66 -3.77
CA PHE A 123 9.00 3.62 -3.78
C PHE A 123 10.36 4.14 -3.31
N THR A 124 10.80 5.30 -3.81
CA THR A 124 12.04 5.94 -3.35
C THR A 124 12.01 6.30 -1.87
N ASN A 125 10.83 6.63 -1.32
CA ASN A 125 10.68 6.87 0.12
C ASN A 125 10.82 5.56 0.91
N CYS A 126 10.28 4.46 0.41
CA CYS A 126 10.43 3.11 1.00
C CYS A 126 11.88 2.59 0.99
N GLU A 127 12.70 3.02 0.03
CA GLU A 127 14.13 2.69 0.04
C GLU A 127 14.88 3.40 1.16
N LYS A 128 14.53 4.68 1.41
CA LYS A 128 15.19 5.60 2.35
C LYS A 128 14.72 5.45 3.79
N GLU A 129 13.41 5.29 4.00
CA GLU A 129 12.79 5.20 5.32
C GLU A 129 12.40 3.75 5.62
N ASN A 130 12.69 3.27 6.83
CA ASN A 130 12.27 1.94 7.27
C ASN A 130 10.80 1.95 7.73
N ASN A 131 9.89 2.48 6.90
CA ASN A 131 8.47 2.57 7.23
C ASN A 131 7.72 1.33 6.74
N ALA A 132 7.88 0.24 7.49
CA ALA A 132 7.45 -1.10 7.08
C ALA A 132 5.96 -1.20 6.67
N PRO A 133 4.97 -0.63 7.40
CA PRO A 133 3.55 -0.88 7.09
C PRO A 133 3.08 -0.24 5.78
N PHE A 134 3.49 1.00 5.50
CA PHE A 134 3.10 1.68 4.26
C PHE A 134 3.74 1.01 3.04
N CYS A 135 5.01 0.63 3.15
CA CYS A 135 5.72 -0.03 2.07
C CYS A 135 5.20 -1.44 1.79
N GLU A 136 4.65 -2.13 2.79
CA GLU A 136 3.93 -3.39 2.62
C GLU A 136 2.63 -3.20 1.82
N GLU A 137 1.86 -2.15 2.09
CA GLU A 137 0.67 -1.84 1.29
C GLU A 137 1.01 -1.41 -0.14
N LEU A 138 2.12 -0.68 -0.30
CA LEU A 138 2.65 -0.31 -1.61
C LEU A 138 3.13 -1.55 -2.39
N GLU A 139 3.70 -2.55 -1.73
CA GLU A 139 4.02 -3.85 -2.33
C GLU A 139 2.77 -4.58 -2.83
N LYS A 140 1.72 -4.67 -1.99
CA LYS A 140 0.45 -5.29 -2.40
C LYS A 140 -0.15 -4.61 -3.61
N PHE A 141 0.00 -3.28 -3.71
CA PHE A 141 -0.40 -2.54 -4.90
C PHE A 141 0.44 -2.93 -6.12
N SER A 142 1.77 -3.00 -6.01
CA SER A 142 2.65 -3.37 -7.12
C SER A 142 2.31 -4.75 -7.69
N GLU A 143 2.04 -5.72 -6.81
CA GLU A 143 1.62 -7.08 -7.18
C GLU A 143 0.34 -7.05 -8.04
N LYS A 144 -0.69 -6.30 -7.60
CA LYS A 144 -1.97 -6.17 -8.32
C LYS A 144 -1.83 -5.44 -9.65
N TYR A 145 -1.09 -4.33 -9.66
CA TYR A 145 -0.86 -3.54 -10.86
C TYR A 145 -0.09 -4.36 -11.90
N ASN A 146 1.00 -5.00 -11.48
CA ASN A 146 1.83 -5.82 -12.35
C ASN A 146 1.03 -6.97 -12.97
N ASP A 147 0.20 -7.64 -12.18
CA ASP A 147 -0.65 -8.72 -12.68
C ASP A 147 -1.65 -8.24 -13.74
N PHE A 148 -2.33 -7.12 -13.50
CA PHE A 148 -3.24 -6.52 -14.47
C PHE A 148 -2.51 -6.08 -15.76
N MET A 149 -1.35 -5.44 -15.61
CA MET A 149 -0.61 -4.85 -16.74
C MET A 149 0.06 -5.89 -17.65
N LYS A 150 0.20 -7.16 -17.22
CA LYS A 150 0.66 -8.27 -18.09
C LYS A 150 -0.15 -8.35 -19.38
N ASN A 151 -1.47 -8.19 -19.27
CA ASN A 151 -2.39 -8.32 -20.39
C ASN A 151 -2.80 -6.98 -21.02
N GLU A 152 -2.41 -5.86 -20.40
CA GLU A 152 -2.66 -4.53 -20.96
C GLU A 152 -1.64 -4.21 -22.07
N THR A 153 -2.13 -3.98 -23.28
CA THR A 153 -1.28 -3.78 -24.47
C THR A 153 -1.36 -2.36 -25.05
N LYS A 154 -2.37 -1.57 -24.68
CA LYS A 154 -2.64 -0.26 -25.31
C LYS A 154 -1.82 0.86 -24.68
N CYS A 155 -1.56 0.79 -23.38
CA CYS A 155 -0.85 1.84 -22.67
C CYS A 155 0.67 1.61 -22.70
N GLN A 156 1.41 2.60 -23.21
CA GLN A 156 2.87 2.62 -23.21
C GLN A 156 3.41 3.21 -21.91
N VAL A 157 3.27 2.46 -20.82
CA VAL A 157 3.78 2.83 -19.48
C VAL A 157 4.57 1.67 -18.88
N GLN A 158 5.27 1.91 -17.77
CA GLN A 158 5.93 0.84 -17.01
C GLN A 158 4.89 -0.20 -16.56
N LYS A 159 5.08 -1.45 -16.99
CA LYS A 159 4.17 -2.57 -16.70
C LYS A 159 4.55 -3.36 -15.46
N ILE A 160 5.82 -3.33 -15.10
CA ILE A 160 6.37 -4.02 -13.93
C ILE A 160 6.97 -2.95 -13.02
N LEU A 161 6.27 -2.67 -11.94
CA LEU A 161 6.73 -1.85 -10.84
C LEU A 161 7.73 -2.65 -9.97
N PRO A 162 8.80 -2.01 -9.49
CA PRO A 162 9.80 -2.67 -8.63
C PRO A 162 9.16 -3.14 -7.31
N SER A 163 9.75 -4.15 -6.66
CA SER A 163 9.27 -4.61 -5.35
C SER A 163 9.82 -3.72 -4.24
N THR A 164 8.97 -3.32 -3.28
CA THR A 164 9.42 -2.56 -2.09
C THR A 164 10.13 -3.47 -1.09
N LYS A 165 10.00 -4.80 -1.23
CA LYS A 165 10.72 -5.76 -0.39
C LYS A 165 12.20 -5.69 -0.73
N LYS A 166 13.02 -5.29 0.25
CA LYS A 166 14.48 -5.36 0.12
C LYS A 166 14.88 -6.82 -0.07
N ALA A 167 15.64 -7.11 -1.13
CA ALA A 167 16.24 -8.42 -1.29
C ALA A 167 17.09 -8.70 -0.04
N ASP A 168 16.87 -9.85 0.60
CA ASP A 168 17.74 -10.27 1.69
C ASP A 168 19.14 -10.45 1.10
N ILE A 169 20.08 -9.61 1.53
CA ILE A 169 21.47 -9.63 1.06
C ILE A 169 22.05 -11.04 1.20
N LYS A 170 21.59 -11.83 2.18
CA LYS A 170 22.00 -13.23 2.35
C LYS A 170 21.58 -14.13 1.19
N VAL A 171 20.41 -13.91 0.58
CA VAL A 171 19.91 -14.68 -0.57
C VAL A 171 20.79 -14.44 -1.80
N ILE A 172 21.32 -13.23 -1.96
CA ILE A 172 22.23 -12.88 -3.05
C ILE A 172 23.67 -13.35 -2.75
N LEU A 173 24.12 -13.17 -1.50
CA LEU A 173 25.50 -13.46 -1.11
C LEU A 173 25.80 -14.95 -1.03
N PHE A 174 24.81 -15.78 -0.67
CA PHE A 174 24.98 -17.23 -0.55
C PHE A 174 25.43 -17.91 -1.86
N PRO A 175 24.74 -17.76 -3.00
CA PRO A 175 25.19 -18.36 -4.26
C PRO A 175 26.53 -17.78 -4.76
N VAL A 176 26.80 -16.51 -4.49
CA VAL A 176 28.07 -15.86 -4.87
C VAL A 176 29.25 -16.41 -4.06
N ALA A 177 29.06 -16.60 -2.75
CA ALA A 177 30.07 -17.19 -1.87
C ALA A 177 30.34 -18.67 -2.20
N THR A 178 29.29 -19.46 -2.50
CA THR A 178 29.47 -20.88 -2.87
C THR A 178 30.22 -21.03 -4.20
N LEU A 179 29.95 -20.17 -5.19
CA LEU A 179 30.71 -20.14 -6.46
C LEU A 179 32.19 -19.79 -6.24
N MET A 180 32.50 -18.83 -5.36
CA MET A 180 33.89 -18.49 -5.04
C MET A 180 34.61 -19.64 -4.35
N VAL A 181 34.00 -20.24 -3.32
CA VAL A 181 34.61 -21.35 -2.56
C VAL A 181 34.87 -22.55 -3.47
N THR A 182 33.91 -22.92 -4.31
CA THR A 182 34.08 -24.04 -5.26
C THR A 182 35.22 -23.79 -6.25
N SER A 183 35.31 -22.58 -6.81
CA SER A 183 36.43 -22.19 -7.68
C SER A 183 37.79 -22.27 -6.97
N PHE A 184 37.87 -21.79 -5.73
CA PHE A 184 39.11 -21.88 -4.93
C PHE A 184 39.50 -23.34 -4.66
N MET A 185 38.55 -24.19 -4.27
CA MET A 185 38.82 -25.61 -4.01
C MET A 185 39.31 -26.34 -5.27
N LEU A 186 38.68 -26.09 -6.43
CA LEU A 186 39.12 -26.66 -7.71
C LEU A 186 40.54 -26.21 -8.10
N TYR A 187 40.87 -24.93 -7.89
CA TYR A 187 42.22 -24.42 -8.14
C TYR A 187 43.27 -25.13 -7.28
N PHE A 188 43.00 -25.33 -5.99
CA PHE A 188 43.91 -26.07 -5.10
C PHE A 188 44.05 -27.53 -5.52
N LEU A 189 42.96 -28.21 -5.87
CA LEU A 189 42.99 -29.59 -6.37
C LEU A 189 43.84 -29.69 -7.63
N PHE A 190 43.60 -28.85 -8.63
CA PHE A 190 44.37 -28.81 -9.87
C PHE A 190 45.87 -28.60 -9.62
N LYS A 191 46.21 -27.67 -8.72
CA LYS A 191 47.61 -27.39 -8.35
C LYS A 191 48.28 -28.59 -7.69
N VAL A 192 47.58 -29.26 -6.77
CA VAL A 192 48.08 -30.45 -6.08
C VAL A 192 48.26 -31.61 -7.06
N THR A 193 47.27 -31.87 -7.92
CA THR A 193 47.33 -32.91 -8.95
C THR A 193 48.52 -32.70 -9.88
N ASN A 194 48.73 -31.48 -10.39
CA ASN A 194 49.89 -31.16 -11.24
C ASN A 194 51.24 -31.32 -10.52
N TYR A 195 51.31 -31.00 -9.23
CA TYR A 195 52.52 -31.21 -8.43
C TYR A 195 52.86 -32.70 -8.31
N TYR A 196 51.85 -33.54 -8.08
CA TYR A 196 52.05 -34.99 -8.05
C TYR A 196 52.46 -35.56 -9.41
N PHE A 197 51.80 -35.17 -10.51
CA PHE A 197 52.19 -35.63 -11.85
C PHE A 197 53.64 -35.26 -12.18
N LYS A 198 54.09 -34.03 -11.89
CA LYS A 198 55.48 -33.61 -12.11
C LYS A 198 56.53 -34.30 -11.24
N LYS A 199 56.12 -34.96 -10.15
CA LYS A 199 57.05 -35.62 -9.22
C LYS A 199 57.32 -37.09 -9.59
N TYR A 200 56.48 -37.68 -10.44
CA TYR A 200 56.55 -39.10 -10.81
C TYR A 200 56.80 -39.33 -12.33
N GLU A 201 57.11 -38.27 -13.08
CA GLU A 201 57.85 -38.33 -14.36
C GLU A 201 59.35 -38.12 -14.10
#